data_AF-A0A0E3SEK5-F1
#
_entry.id   AF-A0A0E3SEK5-F1
#
_cell.length_a   1.000
_cell.length_b   1.000
_cell.length_c   1.000
_cell.angle_alpha   90.00
_cell.angle_beta   90.00
_cell.angle_gamma   90.00
#
_symmetry.space_group_name_H-M   'P 1'
#
loop_
_entity.id
_entity.type
_entity.pdbx_description
1 polymer ?
#
loop_
_entity_poly.entity_id
_entity_poly.type
_entity_poly.pdbx_seq_one_letter_code
_entity_poly.pdbx_strand_id
1 'polypeptide(L)'
;MDEEQTEEQAYKYSLSNVEIIDTISEKDLLRYVFLSLGSMVYNGMKIEDLEDIVIEKFGITRPCCKELIEKIILELNLYTPDMKTLYFA
;
A
#
# COMPACT_ATOMS: atom_id res chain seq x y z
N MET A 1 -32.83 -28.62 15.71
CA MET A 1 -32.24 -27.27 15.83
C MET A 1 -30.79 -27.50 15.54
N ASP A 2 -30.44 -27.41 14.26
CA ASP A 2 -29.06 -27.60 13.81
C ASP A 2 -28.72 -26.33 13.04
N GLU A 3 -27.77 -25.59 13.61
CA GLU A 3 -27.37 -24.26 13.20
C GLU A 3 -26.57 -24.29 11.89
N GLU A 4 -26.87 -23.30 11.08
CA GLU A 4 -26.47 -23.05 9.71
C GLU A 4 -24.96 -22.76 9.61
N GLN A 5 -24.20 -23.61 8.90
CA GLN A 5 -22.81 -23.32 8.54
C GLN A 5 -22.80 -22.44 7.28
N THR A 6 -22.53 -21.15 7.45
CA THR A 6 -22.33 -20.22 6.34
C THR A 6 -20.90 -20.40 5.80
N GLU A 7 -20.75 -21.20 4.74
CA GLU A 7 -19.48 -21.28 3.99
C GLU A 7 -19.27 -19.99 3.19
N GLU A 8 -18.27 -19.21 3.58
CA GLU A 8 -17.82 -18.02 2.86
C GLU A 8 -17.19 -18.46 1.52
N GLN A 9 -17.94 -18.35 0.42
CA GLN A 9 -17.49 -18.77 -0.90
C GLN A 9 -16.40 -17.82 -1.45
N ALA A 10 -15.15 -18.29 -1.46
CA ALA A 10 -14.07 -17.61 -2.16
C ALA A 10 -14.23 -17.75 -3.67
N TYR A 11 -14.56 -16.65 -4.37
CA TYR A 11 -14.64 -16.64 -5.83
C TYR A 11 -13.26 -16.82 -6.46
N LYS A 12 -13.08 -17.90 -7.23
CA LYS A 12 -11.85 -18.16 -8.00
C LYS A 12 -11.96 -17.55 -9.39
N TYR A 13 -11.48 -16.32 -9.55
CA TYR A 13 -11.37 -15.68 -10.86
C TYR A 13 -10.16 -16.24 -11.62
N SER A 14 -10.38 -16.72 -12.84
CA SER A 14 -9.30 -17.05 -13.76
C SER A 14 -9.00 -15.83 -14.64
N LEU A 15 -7.86 -15.18 -14.41
CA LEU A 15 -7.34 -14.15 -15.32
C LEU A 15 -6.88 -14.84 -16.60
N SER A 16 -7.64 -14.64 -17.69
CA SER A 16 -7.24 -15.00 -19.04
C SER A 16 -6.91 -13.68 -19.74
N ASN A 17 -5.68 -13.53 -20.23
CA ASN A 17 -5.16 -12.36 -20.95
C ASN A 17 -4.58 -11.23 -20.05
N VAL A 18 -3.54 -11.54 -19.28
CA VAL A 18 -2.67 -10.51 -18.69
C VAL A 18 -1.62 -10.12 -19.73
N GLU A 19 -1.66 -8.88 -20.21
CA GLU A 19 -0.67 -8.31 -21.12
C GLU A 19 0.10 -7.20 -20.37
N ILE A 20 1.43 -7.25 -20.43
CA ILE A 20 2.29 -6.20 -19.87
C ILE A 20 2.42 -5.10 -20.93
N ILE A 21 1.73 -3.99 -20.72
CA ILE A 21 1.75 -2.84 -21.64
C ILE A 21 2.91 -1.87 -21.38
N ASP A 22 3.48 -1.90 -20.17
CA ASP A 22 4.59 -1.05 -19.75
C ASP A 22 5.32 -1.67 -18.56
N THR A 23 6.55 -1.24 -18.33
CA THR A 23 7.37 -1.63 -17.19
C THR A 23 8.00 -0.41 -16.56
N ILE A 24 7.91 -0.31 -15.24
CA ILE A 24 8.59 0.70 -14.46
C ILE A 24 9.62 0.04 -13.54
N SER A 25 10.78 0.66 -13.36
CA SER A 25 11.72 0.19 -12.35
C SER A 25 11.16 0.43 -10.96
N GLU A 26 11.51 -0.41 -10.00
CA GLU A 26 11.10 -0.20 -8.60
C GLU A 26 11.52 1.18 -8.08
N LYS A 27 12.71 1.64 -8.45
CA LYS A 27 13.22 2.97 -8.09
C LYS A 27 12.39 4.10 -8.67
N ASP A 28 11.95 3.98 -9.93
CA ASP A 28 11.12 5.01 -10.57
C ASP A 28 9.69 5.00 -10.03
N LEU A 29 9.16 3.81 -9.70
CA LEU A 29 7.88 3.67 -8.99
C LEU A 29 7.94 4.37 -7.64
N LEU A 30 8.96 4.07 -6.85
CA LEU A 30 9.22 4.73 -5.57
C LEU A 30 9.30 6.25 -5.75
N ARG A 31 10.10 6.73 -6.70
CA ARG A 31 10.22 8.17 -7.00
C ARG A 31 8.88 8.81 -7.38
N TYR A 32 8.06 8.14 -8.19
CA TYR A 32 6.75 8.64 -8.59
C TYR A 32 5.77 8.69 -7.41
N VAL A 33 5.78 7.63 -6.60
CA VAL A 33 5.03 7.55 -5.33
C VAL A 33 5.48 8.68 -4.41
N PHE A 34 6.77 8.91 -4.22
CA PHE A 34 7.32 10.00 -3.38
C PHE A 34 6.89 11.39 -3.84
N LEU A 35 7.05 11.69 -5.13
CA LEU A 35 6.67 12.99 -5.68
C LEU A 35 5.16 13.26 -5.50
N SER A 36 4.35 12.21 -5.57
CA SER A 36 2.90 12.29 -5.37
C SER A 36 2.54 12.43 -3.88
N LEU A 37 3.23 11.67 -3.02
CA LEU A 37 2.98 11.61 -1.58
C LEU A 37 3.47 12.85 -0.82
N GLY A 38 4.47 13.58 -1.31
CA GLY A 38 5.04 14.73 -0.58
C GLY A 38 4.02 15.82 -0.22
N SER A 39 2.89 15.90 -0.93
CA SER A 39 1.77 16.81 -0.59
C SER A 39 0.68 16.17 0.27
N MET A 40 0.69 14.83 0.40
CA MET A 40 -0.32 14.04 1.10
C MET A 40 0.16 13.60 2.48
N VAL A 41 1.46 13.38 2.66
CA VAL A 41 2.06 13.00 3.93
C VAL A 41 2.18 14.23 4.83
N TYR A 42 1.60 14.13 6.02
CA TYR A 42 1.65 15.18 7.04
C TYR A 42 2.09 14.59 8.38
N ASN A 43 2.56 15.46 9.27
CA ASN A 43 3.04 15.05 10.58
C ASN A 43 1.88 14.49 11.43
N GLY A 44 2.04 13.30 12.00
CA GLY A 44 0.98 12.62 12.75
C GLY A 44 0.04 11.78 11.87
N MET A 45 0.37 11.55 10.59
CA MET A 45 -0.37 10.64 9.70
C MET A 45 -0.31 9.21 10.23
N LYS A 46 -1.40 8.44 10.14
CA LYS A 46 -1.35 7.01 10.48
C LYS A 46 -0.76 6.20 9.34
N ILE A 47 -0.07 5.11 9.68
CA ILE A 47 0.45 4.15 8.69
C ILE A 47 -0.69 3.55 7.85
N GLU A 48 -1.83 3.24 8.47
CA GLU A 48 -3.04 2.75 7.78
C GLU A 48 -3.53 3.74 6.72
N ASP A 49 -3.53 5.04 7.02
CA ASP A 49 -3.93 6.09 6.07
C ASP A 49 -2.96 6.12 4.87
N LEU A 50 -1.67 5.93 5.10
CA LEU A 50 -0.67 5.85 4.05
C LEU A 50 -0.83 4.58 3.20
N GLU A 51 -1.13 3.43 3.83
CA GLU A 51 -1.44 2.18 3.12
C GLU A 51 -2.64 2.35 2.20
N ASP A 52 -3.73 2.93 2.68
CA ASP A 52 -4.94 3.14 1.89
C ASP A 52 -4.67 4.11 0.71
N ILE A 53 -3.90 5.18 0.91
CA ILE A 53 -3.47 6.06 -0.19
C ILE A 53 -2.69 5.27 -1.25
N VAL A 54 -1.77 4.41 -0.82
CA VAL A 54 -0.92 3.63 -1.74
C VAL A 54 -1.76 2.63 -2.54
N ILE A 55 -2.72 1.97 -1.90
CA ILE A 55 -3.65 1.03 -2.54
C ILE A 55 -4.54 1.77 -3.56
N GLU A 56 -5.18 2.85 -3.15
CA GLU A 56 -6.15 3.57 -3.97
C GLU A 56 -5.51 4.30 -5.16
N LYS A 57 -4.31 4.87 -4.97
CA LYS A 57 -3.64 5.68 -6.01
C LYS A 57 -2.79 4.87 -6.97
N PHE A 58 -2.19 3.77 -6.50
CA PHE A 58 -1.23 3.01 -7.29
C PHE A 58 -1.68 1.57 -7.58
N GLY A 59 -2.87 1.16 -7.10
CA GLY A 59 -3.43 -0.17 -7.37
C GLY A 59 -2.62 -1.30 -6.75
N ILE A 60 -1.88 -1.02 -5.67
CA ILE A 60 -0.99 -1.99 -5.03
C ILE A 60 -1.82 -2.87 -4.10
N THR A 61 -1.56 -4.17 -4.12
CA THR A 61 -2.28 -5.11 -3.27
C THR A 61 -1.78 -5.02 -1.82
N ARG A 62 -2.66 -5.23 -0.83
CA ARG A 62 -2.30 -5.19 0.60
C ARG A 62 -1.04 -6.00 0.97
N PRO A 63 -0.83 -7.23 0.45
CA PRO A 63 0.39 -7.98 0.72
C PRO A 63 1.69 -7.28 0.31
N CYS A 64 1.65 -6.46 -0.74
CA CYS A 64 2.80 -5.71 -1.25
C CYS A 64 2.96 -4.33 -0.59
N CYS A 65 1.96 -3.85 0.15
CA CYS A 65 1.98 -2.52 0.76
C CYS A 65 3.05 -2.41 1.84
N LYS A 66 3.18 -3.42 2.71
CA LYS A 66 4.10 -3.34 3.85
C LYS A 66 5.55 -3.02 3.46
N GLU A 67 6.10 -3.77 2.51
CA GLU A 67 7.48 -3.54 2.02
C GLU A 67 7.65 -2.17 1.36
N LEU A 68 6.62 -1.71 0.65
CA LEU A 68 6.61 -0.40 0.03
C LEU A 68 6.56 0.72 1.07
N ILE A 69 5.74 0.58 2.11
CA ILE A 69 5.63 1.54 3.20
C ILE A 69 6.95 1.66 3.96
N GLU A 70 7.62 0.54 4.25
CA GLU A 70 8.94 0.55 4.89
C GLU A 70 9.98 1.33 4.05
N LYS A 71 9.96 1.15 2.73
CA LYS A 71 10.80 1.94 1.81
C LYS A 71 10.40 3.42 1.80
N ILE A 72 9.11 3.72 1.88
CA ILE A 72 8.62 5.10 1.93
C ILE A 72 9.11 5.83 3.18
N ILE A 73 9.02 5.16 4.34
CA ILE A 73 9.47 5.70 5.63
C ILE A 73 10.96 6.06 5.56
N LEU A 74 11.80 5.17 5.03
CA LEU A 74 13.23 5.38 4.92
C LEU A 74 13.58 6.56 4.01
N GLU A 75 12.98 6.65 2.83
CA GLU A 75 13.34 7.67 1.84
C GLU A 75 12.77 9.05 2.15
N LEU A 76 11.62 9.14 2.83
CA LEU A 76 11.08 10.41 3.33
C LEU A 76 11.70 10.83 4.69
N ASN A 77 12.65 10.05 5.20
CA ASN A 77 13.27 10.25 6.51
C ASN A 77 12.20 10.43 7.61
N LEU A 78 11.16 9.58 7.56
CA LEU A 78 10.10 9.54 8.55
C LEU A 78 10.50 8.63 9.70
N TYR A 79 9.93 8.88 10.87
CA TYR A 79 10.05 7.97 12.01
C TYR A 79 8.67 7.60 12.56
N THR A 80 8.59 6.42 13.17
CA THR A 80 7.37 5.92 13.82
C THR A 80 7.68 5.40 15.22
N PRO A 81 7.46 6.21 16.28
CA PRO A 81 7.81 5.83 17.64
C PRO A 81 6.84 4.81 18.25
N ASP A 82 5.59 4.83 17.80
CA ASP A 82 4.49 3.98 18.27
C ASP A 82 4.16 2.84 17.30
N MET A 83 4.90 2.73 16.19
CA MET A 83 4.66 1.79 15.09
C MET A 83 3.29 1.95 14.44
N LYS A 84 2.65 3.12 14.60
CA LYS A 84 1.30 3.42 14.09
C LYS A 84 1.21 4.75 13.37
N THR A 85 2.04 5.70 13.79
CA THR A 85 1.97 7.09 13.37
C THR A 85 3.30 7.53 12.79
N LEU A 86 3.25 8.29 11.70
CA LEU A 86 4.38 8.80 10.94
C LEU A 86 4.66 10.24 11.31
N TYR A 87 5.95 10.53 11.52
CA TYR A 87 6.44 11.86 11.82
C TYR A 87 7.64 12.19 10.94
N PHE A 88 7.78 13.46 10.56
CA PHE A 88 8.99 13.95 9.89
C PHE A 88 10.10 14.11 10.92
N ALA A 89 11.28 13.54 10.64
CA ALA A 89 12.47 13.69 11.47
C ALA A 89 13.08 15.10 11.41
#